data_AF-A0A4R1RH25-F1
#
_entry.id   AF-A0A4R1RH25-F1
#
_cell.length_a   1.000
_cell.length_b   1.000
_cell.length_c   1.000
_cell.angle_alpha   90.00
_cell.angle_beta   90.00
_cell.angle_gamma   90.00
#
_symmetry.space_group_name_H-M   'P 1'
#
loop_
_entity.id
_entity.type
_entity.pdbx_description
1 polymer ?
#
loop_
_entity_poly.entity_id
_entity_poly.type
_entity_poly.pdbx_seq_one_letter_code
_entity_poly.pdbx_strand_id
1 'polypeptide(L)'
;MRIIVILCLLVTFGCKKKEIPFEENYTWHDLKVTASAYNSVKNQTDSNPHITAFGDSLKPGLNYIAVSRDLYRKGLKRDTPVKIKGFDSIFFVKDRMHPRWKNKIDIYMGTDVKAAKKWGRKKVSISYGILKPVDSIVVK
;
A
#
# COMPACT_ATOMS: atom_id res chain seq x y z
N MET A 1 -15.02 -65.99 23.02
CA MET A 1 -14.92 -65.22 21.75
C MET A 1 -14.80 -63.74 22.09
N ARG A 2 -13.66 -63.11 21.81
CA ARG A 2 -13.44 -61.67 22.01
C ARG A 2 -13.05 -61.08 20.65
N ILE A 3 -14.01 -60.43 19.99
CA ILE A 3 -13.76 -59.70 18.74
C ILE A 3 -13.44 -58.27 19.15
N ILE A 4 -12.16 -57.91 19.07
CA ILE A 4 -11.69 -56.53 19.26
C ILE A 4 -11.84 -55.85 17.90
N VAL A 5 -12.85 -54.99 17.78
CA VAL A 5 -13.01 -54.12 16.62
C VAL A 5 -12.06 -52.94 16.79
N ILE A 6 -10.93 -52.97 16.08
CA ILE A 6 -9.99 -51.84 16.00
C ILE A 6 -10.63 -50.79 15.08
N LEU A 7 -11.25 -49.78 15.70
CA LEU A 7 -11.71 -48.57 15.04
C LEU A 7 -10.46 -47.79 14.58
N CYS A 8 -10.14 -47.90 13.29
CA CYS A 8 -9.05 -47.16 12.66
C CYS A 8 -9.42 -45.66 12.62
N LEU A 9 -8.93 -44.89 13.60
CA LEU A 9 -9.03 -43.44 13.62
C LEU A 9 -8.13 -42.87 12.50
N LEU A 10 -8.71 -42.65 11.32
CA LEU A 10 -8.08 -41.88 10.25
C LEU A 10 -7.98 -40.41 10.69
N VAL A 11 -6.90 -40.08 11.40
CA VAL A 11 -6.54 -38.70 11.71
C VAL A 11 -6.06 -38.04 10.42
N THR A 12 -6.97 -37.38 9.72
CA THR A 12 -6.63 -36.51 8.60
C THR A 12 -5.97 -35.24 9.15
N PHE A 13 -4.64 -35.25 9.24
CA PHE A 13 -3.86 -34.03 9.49
C PHE A 13 -3.97 -33.12 8.25
N GLY A 14 -5.01 -32.29 8.23
CA GLY A 14 -5.15 -31.19 7.27
C GLY A 14 -4.02 -30.19 7.48
N CYS A 15 -3.12 -30.09 6.51
CA CYS A 15 -2.07 -29.07 6.49
C CYS A 15 -2.74 -27.69 6.37
N LYS A 16 -2.86 -26.94 7.47
CA LYS A 16 -3.30 -25.54 7.41
C LYS A 16 -2.19 -24.74 6.73
N LYS A 17 -2.42 -24.23 5.50
CA LYS A 17 -1.56 -23.18 4.93
C LYS A 17 -1.60 -22.00 5.89
N LYS A 18 -0.46 -21.67 6.49
CA LYS A 18 -0.32 -20.52 7.38
C LYS A 18 -0.41 -19.27 6.51
N GLU A 19 -1.51 -18.54 6.60
CA GLU A 19 -1.62 -17.24 5.95
C GLU A 19 -0.58 -16.30 6.58
N ILE A 20 0.36 -15.84 5.76
CA ILE A 20 1.41 -14.92 6.19
C ILE A 20 0.81 -13.52 6.26
N PRO A 21 0.95 -12.79 7.38
CA PRO A 21 0.46 -11.42 7.49
C PRO A 21 0.97 -10.54 6.33
N PHE A 22 0.13 -9.64 5.81
CA PHE A 22 0.45 -8.81 4.63
C PHE A 22 1.84 -8.18 4.72
N GLU A 23 2.18 -7.60 5.87
CA GLU A 23 3.44 -6.88 6.08
C GLU A 23 4.68 -7.75 6.01
N GLU A 24 4.57 -9.04 6.32
CA GLU A 24 5.69 -9.98 6.31
C GLU A 24 6.16 -10.33 4.89
N ASN A 25 5.31 -10.09 3.88
CA ASN A 25 5.68 -10.25 2.47
C ASN A 25 6.69 -9.19 1.99
N TYR A 26 6.93 -8.14 2.77
CA TYR A 26 7.75 -6.99 2.35
C TYR A 26 8.96 -6.77 3.25
N THR A 27 10.04 -6.26 2.64
CA THR A 27 11.13 -5.57 3.33
C THR A 27 10.84 -4.09 3.33
N TRP A 28 10.82 -3.48 4.52
CA TRP A 28 10.41 -2.10 4.71
C TRP A 28 11.61 -1.14 4.76
N HIS A 29 11.53 -0.05 4.01
CA HIS A 29 12.59 0.94 3.88
C HIS A 29 12.11 2.33 4.27
N ASP A 30 12.80 2.97 5.21
CA ASP A 30 12.41 4.26 5.76
C ASP A 30 12.96 5.45 4.97
N LEU A 31 12.13 6.47 4.78
CA LEU A 31 12.50 7.73 4.12
C LEU A 31 11.81 8.92 4.78
N LYS A 32 12.51 10.07 4.83
CA LYS A 32 11.87 11.36 5.13
C LYS A 32 11.54 12.09 3.82
N VAL A 33 10.27 12.42 3.65
CA VAL A 33 9.74 13.07 2.44
C VAL A 33 8.93 14.32 2.79
N THR A 34 8.71 15.17 1.80
CA THR A 34 7.67 16.20 1.88
C THR A 34 6.33 15.60 1.46
N ALA A 35 5.31 15.70 2.30
CA ALA A 35 3.95 15.30 1.96
C ALA A 35 3.04 16.51 1.84
N SER A 36 2.22 16.55 0.80
CA SER A 36 0.99 17.35 0.75
C SER A 36 -0.21 16.42 0.63
N ALA A 37 -1.41 17.00 0.54
CA ALA A 37 -2.63 16.27 0.25
C ALA A 37 -3.39 16.95 -0.89
N TYR A 38 -4.05 16.14 -1.72
CA TYR A 38 -4.92 16.58 -2.79
C TYR A 38 -6.27 15.84 -2.72
N ASN A 39 -7.26 16.37 -3.43
CA ASN A 39 -8.60 15.81 -3.52
C ASN A 39 -9.12 15.92 -4.96
N SER A 40 -10.15 15.15 -5.27
CA SER A 40 -10.73 15.00 -6.60
C SER A 40 -12.06 15.74 -6.74
N VAL A 41 -12.11 17.02 -6.39
CA VAL A 41 -13.31 17.84 -6.67
C VAL A 41 -13.33 18.27 -8.14
N LYS A 42 -14.51 18.19 -8.78
CA LYS A 42 -14.73 18.50 -10.22
C LYS A 42 -14.13 19.83 -10.67
N ASN A 43 -14.10 20.84 -9.81
CA ASN A 43 -13.54 22.16 -10.15
C ASN A 43 -12.00 22.21 -10.19
N GLN A 44 -11.31 21.08 -10.03
CA GLN A 44 -9.85 20.98 -9.97
C GLN A 44 -9.25 19.85 -10.85
N THR A 45 -10.08 19.13 -11.62
CA THR A 45 -9.61 18.00 -12.45
C THR A 45 -10.28 18.02 -13.82
N ASP A 46 -9.50 17.97 -14.91
CA ASP A 46 -10.03 17.76 -16.26
C ASP A 46 -10.38 16.28 -16.46
N SER A 47 -11.57 16.03 -17.02
CA SER A 47 -12.05 14.78 -17.60
C SER A 47 -11.65 13.48 -16.85
N ASN A 48 -12.43 13.16 -15.80
CA ASN A 48 -12.48 11.89 -15.05
C ASN A 48 -11.47 11.74 -13.89
N PRO A 49 -11.82 12.22 -12.67
CA PRO A 49 -10.95 12.13 -11.49
C PRO A 49 -10.73 10.72 -10.93
N HIS A 50 -11.29 9.68 -11.56
CA HIS A 50 -11.27 8.31 -11.07
C HIS A 50 -10.21 7.43 -11.73
N ILE A 51 -9.45 7.97 -12.69
CA ILE A 51 -8.38 7.25 -13.42
C ILE A 51 -7.04 7.90 -13.08
N THR A 52 -6.07 7.11 -12.62
CA THR A 52 -4.72 7.62 -12.32
C THR A 52 -3.82 7.68 -13.56
N ALA A 53 -2.65 8.30 -13.49
CA ALA A 53 -1.70 8.30 -14.62
C ALA A 53 -1.13 6.91 -14.94
N PHE A 54 -1.43 5.88 -14.13
CA PHE A 54 -1.15 4.48 -14.46
C PHE A 54 -2.32 3.76 -15.13
N GLY A 55 -3.47 4.41 -15.31
CA GLY A 55 -4.68 3.82 -15.88
C GLY A 55 -5.54 3.06 -14.85
N ASP A 56 -5.19 3.12 -13.56
CA ASP A 56 -5.94 2.40 -12.52
C ASP A 56 -7.20 3.16 -12.12
N SER A 57 -8.30 2.44 -11.88
CA SER A 57 -9.48 3.00 -11.22
C SER A 57 -9.27 3.16 -9.72
N LEU A 58 -9.61 4.32 -9.17
CA LEU A 58 -9.53 4.61 -7.74
C LEU A 58 -10.67 3.93 -6.97
N LYS A 59 -10.49 2.66 -6.55
CA LYS A 59 -11.48 1.98 -5.71
C LYS A 59 -11.74 2.76 -4.39
N PRO A 60 -13.01 3.05 -4.05
CA PRO A 60 -13.36 3.63 -2.75
C PRO A 60 -12.84 2.78 -1.57
N GLY A 61 -12.44 3.42 -0.48
CA GLY A 61 -11.97 2.75 0.74
C GLY A 61 -10.49 2.34 0.74
N LEU A 62 -9.77 2.52 -0.38
CA LEU A 62 -8.32 2.34 -0.44
C LEU A 62 -7.61 3.70 -0.37
N ASN A 63 -6.44 3.70 0.27
CA ASN A 63 -5.63 4.89 0.45
C ASN A 63 -4.54 4.97 -0.63
N TYR A 64 -4.41 6.13 -1.27
CA TYR A 64 -3.54 6.29 -2.43
C TYR A 64 -2.58 7.46 -2.27
N ILE A 65 -1.41 7.32 -2.88
CA ILE A 65 -0.43 8.40 -3.00
C ILE A 65 0.08 8.56 -4.43
N ALA A 66 0.40 9.80 -4.78
CA ALA A 66 1.26 10.14 -5.90
C ALA A 66 2.70 10.32 -5.40
N VAL A 67 3.69 9.88 -6.18
CA VAL A 67 5.11 10.01 -5.83
C VAL A 67 5.90 10.79 -6.87
N SER A 68 6.86 11.59 -6.42
CA SER A 68 7.85 12.24 -7.29
C SER A 68 8.69 11.23 -8.08
N ARG A 69 9.17 11.64 -9.26
CA ARG A 69 9.89 10.74 -10.17
C ARG A 69 11.20 10.21 -9.60
N ASP A 70 11.87 10.93 -8.72
CA ASP A 70 13.05 10.46 -8.01
C ASP A 70 12.72 9.39 -6.97
N LEU A 71 11.61 9.53 -6.22
CA LEU A 71 11.13 8.46 -5.34
C LEU A 71 10.70 7.21 -6.13
N TYR A 72 10.04 7.40 -7.28
CA TYR A 72 9.71 6.30 -8.17
C TYR A 72 10.96 5.54 -8.66
N ARG A 73 12.06 6.26 -8.95
CA ARG A 73 13.34 5.62 -9.31
C ARG A 73 13.99 4.87 -8.14
N LYS A 74 13.76 5.32 -6.90
CA LYS A 74 14.26 4.65 -5.68
C LYS A 74 13.54 3.35 -5.31
N GLY A 75 12.41 3.04 -5.94
CA GLY A 75 11.69 1.78 -5.70
C GLY A 75 10.23 1.94 -5.28
N LEU A 76 9.73 3.17 -5.09
CA LEU A 76 8.30 3.44 -4.88
C LEU A 76 7.55 3.33 -6.22
N LYS A 77 7.47 2.11 -6.75
CA LYS A 77 6.85 1.77 -8.03
C LYS A 77 5.32 1.73 -7.89
N ARG A 78 4.62 1.46 -8.98
CA ARG A 78 3.18 1.26 -8.95
C ARG A 78 2.85 0.12 -7.97
N ASP A 79 1.81 0.31 -7.17
CA ASP A 79 1.32 -0.65 -6.16
C ASP A 79 2.27 -0.92 -4.99
N THR A 80 3.37 -0.17 -4.87
CA THR A 80 4.22 -0.24 -3.68
C THR A 80 3.41 0.18 -2.44
N PRO A 81 3.35 -0.66 -1.38
CA PRO A 81 2.71 -0.28 -0.13
C PRO A 81 3.59 0.69 0.64
N VAL A 82 2.97 1.70 1.23
CA VAL A 82 3.63 2.77 1.98
C VAL A 82 2.89 3.02 3.28
N LYS A 83 3.62 2.96 4.38
CA LYS A 83 3.18 3.42 5.70
C LYS A 83 3.60 4.87 5.86
N ILE A 84 2.69 5.72 6.33
CA ILE A 84 2.97 7.13 6.59
C ILE A 84 2.83 7.35 8.10
N LYS A 85 3.88 7.83 8.77
CA LYS A 85 3.85 8.06 10.22
C LYS A 85 2.69 8.99 10.59
N GLY A 86 1.83 8.53 11.50
CA GLY A 86 0.61 9.24 11.92
C GLY A 86 -0.67 8.78 11.21
N PHE A 87 -0.59 7.77 10.34
CA PHE A 87 -1.74 7.03 9.84
C PHE A 87 -1.60 5.55 10.19
N ASP A 88 -2.72 4.92 10.54
CA ASP A 88 -2.77 3.47 10.80
C ASP A 88 -2.96 2.66 9.50
N SER A 89 -3.28 3.33 8.40
CA SER A 89 -3.56 2.69 7.12
C SER A 89 -2.33 2.58 6.21
N ILE A 90 -2.32 1.55 5.37
CA ILE A 90 -1.36 1.38 4.28
C ILE A 90 -1.87 2.13 3.05
N PHE A 91 -0.98 2.90 2.44
CA PHE A 91 -1.21 3.62 1.20
C PHE A 91 -0.56 2.88 0.03
N PHE A 92 -1.11 3.03 -1.16
CA PHE A 92 -0.53 2.47 -2.38
C PHE A 92 -0.12 3.56 -3.35
N VAL A 93 1.05 3.38 -3.96
CA VAL A 93 1.52 4.26 -5.03
C VAL A 93 0.68 4.03 -6.27
N LYS A 94 -0.16 5.01 -6.60
CA LYS A 94 -1.09 4.95 -7.73
C LYS A 94 -0.87 6.03 -8.76
N ASP A 95 0.05 6.96 -8.52
CA ASP A 95 0.33 8.02 -9.48
C ASP A 95 1.78 8.53 -9.42
N ARG A 96 2.22 9.21 -10.48
CA ARG A 96 3.52 9.90 -10.57
C ARG A 96 3.31 11.40 -10.73
N MET A 97 4.06 12.16 -9.95
CA MET A 97 4.03 13.61 -10.01
C MET A 97 4.84 14.17 -11.19
N HIS A 98 4.54 15.43 -11.54
CA HIS A 98 5.34 16.23 -12.48
C HIS A 98 6.84 16.27 -12.09
N PRO A 99 7.80 16.22 -13.06
CA PRO A 99 9.26 16.17 -12.83
C PRO A 99 9.85 17.20 -11.86
N ARG A 100 9.22 18.37 -11.78
CA ARG A 100 9.65 19.49 -10.93
C ARG A 100 9.68 19.12 -9.46
N TRP A 101 8.86 18.14 -9.06
CA TRP A 101 8.80 17.68 -7.68
C TRP A 101 9.90 16.68 -7.38
N LYS A 102 10.54 16.85 -6.22
CA LYS A 102 11.63 16.00 -5.72
C LYS A 102 11.37 15.63 -4.27
N ASN A 103 11.70 14.39 -3.90
CA ASN A 103 11.54 13.85 -2.55
C ASN A 103 10.16 14.18 -1.93
N LYS A 104 9.11 14.09 -2.76
CA LYS A 104 7.75 14.51 -2.45
C LYS A 104 6.75 13.40 -2.73
N ILE A 105 5.76 13.30 -1.85
CA ILE A 105 4.52 12.53 -2.04
C ILE A 105 3.31 13.48 -2.01
N ASP A 106 2.19 13.02 -2.55
CA ASP A 106 0.88 13.66 -2.43
C ASP A 106 -0.16 12.63 -1.98
N ILE A 107 -0.85 12.90 -0.88
CA ILE A 107 -1.82 12.00 -0.28
C ILE A 107 -3.20 12.28 -0.87
N TYR A 108 -3.83 11.26 -1.43
CA TYR A 108 -5.19 11.37 -1.94
C TYR A 108 -6.19 11.30 -0.78
N MET A 109 -7.00 12.35 -0.62
CA MET A 109 -8.02 12.47 0.43
C MET A 109 -9.45 12.30 -0.10
N GLY A 110 -9.62 11.64 -1.26
CA GLY A 110 -10.93 11.46 -1.86
C GLY A 110 -11.54 12.81 -2.28
N THR A 111 -12.79 13.04 -1.84
CA THR A 111 -13.53 14.29 -2.03
C THR A 111 -13.44 15.23 -0.81
N ASP A 112 -12.69 14.85 0.24
CA ASP A 112 -12.61 15.65 1.47
C ASP A 112 -11.62 16.81 1.32
N VAL A 113 -12.16 17.95 0.89
CA VAL A 113 -11.41 19.21 0.76
C VAL A 113 -10.90 19.72 2.10
N LYS A 114 -11.66 19.52 3.18
CA LYS A 114 -11.29 20.04 4.52
C LYS A 114 -10.10 19.26 5.07
N ALA A 115 -10.09 17.93 4.91
CA ALA A 115 -8.96 17.09 5.28
C ALA A 115 -7.69 17.47 4.52
N ALA A 116 -7.78 17.67 3.20
CA ALA A 116 -6.63 18.07 2.39
C ALA A 116 -6.06 19.44 2.84
N LYS A 117 -6.92 20.42 3.09
CA LYS A 117 -6.51 21.75 3.58
C LYS A 117 -5.90 21.69 4.99
N LYS A 118 -6.52 20.96 5.91
CA LYS A 118 -6.03 20.80 7.28
C LYS A 118 -4.68 20.08 7.31
N TRP A 119 -4.45 19.13 6.41
CA TRP A 119 -3.18 18.43 6.31
C TRP A 119 -2.03 19.36 5.94
N GLY A 120 -2.24 20.23 4.94
CA GLY A 120 -1.24 21.18 4.46
C GLY A 120 -0.02 20.51 3.82
N ARG A 121 1.12 21.20 3.83
CA ARG A 121 2.41 20.67 3.37
C ARG A 121 3.36 20.54 4.54
N LYS A 122 3.90 19.35 4.77
CA LYS A 122 4.83 19.09 5.88
C LYS A 122 5.80 17.95 5.57
N LYS A 123 6.89 17.88 6.33
CA LYS A 123 7.81 16.73 6.28
C LYS A 123 7.24 15.58 7.11
N VAL A 124 7.30 14.37 6.58
CA VAL A 124 6.86 13.15 7.25
C VAL A 124 7.88 12.03 7.05
N SER A 125 7.91 11.09 7.99
CA SER A 125 8.58 9.82 7.79
C SER A 125 7.61 8.84 7.15
N ILE A 126 8.08 8.13 6.13
CA ILE A 126 7.38 7.02 5.48
C ILE A 126 8.23 5.77 5.56
N SER A 127 7.58 4.62 5.43
CA SER A 127 8.23 3.34 5.17
C SER A 127 7.57 2.70 3.95
N TYR A 128 8.35 2.27 2.96
CA TYR A 128 7.82 1.62 1.75
C TYR A 128 8.29 0.17 1.64
N GLY A 129 7.38 -0.72 1.25
CA GLY A 129 7.62 -2.15 1.19
C GLY A 129 8.10 -2.59 -0.19
N ILE A 130 9.24 -3.28 -0.22
CA ILE A 130 9.72 -4.01 -1.41
C ILE A 130 9.39 -5.49 -1.20
N LEU A 131 8.74 -6.11 -2.18
CA LEU A 131 8.35 -7.52 -2.10
C LEU A 131 9.58 -8.41 -1.91
N LYS A 132 9.52 -9.32 -0.94
CA LYS A 132 10.59 -10.30 -0.73
C LYS A 132 10.59 -11.33 -1.87
N PRO A 133 11.76 -11.89 -2.23
CA PRO A 133 11.82 -13.06 -3.09
C PRO A 133 10.99 -14.20 -2.50
N VAL A 134 10.32 -14.99 -3.35
CA VAL A 134 9.44 -16.10 -2.93
C VAL A 134 10.16 -17.07 -1.99
N ASP A 135 11.43 -17.36 -2.27
CA ASP A 135 12.25 -18.27 -1.47
C ASP A 135 12.49 -17.75 -0.03
N SER A 136 12.45 -16.43 0.18
CA SER A 136 12.61 -15.83 1.51
C SER A 136 11.33 -15.87 2.36
N ILE A 137 10.20 -16.22 1.74
CA ILE A 137 8.87 -16.24 2.38
C ILE A 137 8.53 -17.66 2.89
N VAL A 138 9.04 -18.71 2.22
CA VAL A 138 8.71 -20.12 2.49
C VAL A 138 9.60 -20.76 3.58
N VAL A 139 10.74 -20.15 3.92
CA VAL A 139 11.73 -20.74 4.86
C VAL A 139 11.38 -20.49 6.34
N LYS A 140 10.19 -19.98 6.66
CA LYS A 140 9.74 -19.71 8.04
C LYS A 140 8.56 -20.57 8.50
#